data_AF-A0A644WAM8-F1
#
_entry.id   AF-A0A644WAM8-F1
#
_cell.length_a   1.000
_cell.length_b   1.000
_cell.length_c   1.000
_cell.angle_alpha   90.00
_cell.angle_beta   90.00
_cell.angle_gamma   90.00
#
_symmetry.space_group_name_H-M   'P 1'
#
loop_
_entity.id
_entity.type
_entity.pdbx_description
1 polymer ?
#
loop_
_entity_poly.entity_id
_entity_poly.type
_entity_poly.pdbx_seq_one_letter_code
_entity_poly.pdbx_strand_id
1 'polypeptide(L)'
;MNNLTKKDKGELILINIVEEMVKQKVDEMIKDLDMCDCNKCRLNTCAIALNNLPPHYVTTEKGALLGKLEDVEINYQTNLTVEITKALMIVMEHPLH
;
A
#
# COMPACT_ATOMS: atom_id res chain seq x y z
N MET A 1 39.67 15.38 -16.82
CA MET A 1 38.45 14.93 -17.51
C MET A 1 37.36 14.76 -16.46
N ASN A 2 36.27 15.52 -16.64
CA ASN A 2 35.13 15.64 -15.75
C ASN A 2 34.39 14.31 -15.54
N ASN A 3 33.83 14.10 -14.35
CA ASN A 3 32.38 14.01 -14.11
C ASN A 3 32.06 13.61 -12.65
N LEU A 4 32.50 14.41 -11.66
CA LEU A 4 32.07 14.28 -10.26
C LEU A 4 30.84 15.15 -9.91
N THR A 5 30.07 15.59 -10.90
CA THR A 5 28.94 16.52 -10.70
C THR A 5 27.69 16.12 -11.45
N LYS A 6 27.14 14.95 -11.11
CA LYS A 6 25.68 14.75 -11.15
C LYS A 6 25.29 14.03 -9.86
N LYS A 7 25.07 14.80 -8.81
CA LYS A 7 24.25 14.34 -7.68
C LYS A 7 22.88 14.06 -8.32
N ASP A 8 22.57 12.79 -8.53
CA ASP A 8 21.21 12.37 -8.89
C ASP A 8 20.29 12.94 -7.79
N LYS A 9 19.63 14.06 -8.08
CA LYS A 9 18.51 14.51 -7.25
C LYS A 9 17.45 13.44 -7.45
N GLY A 10 17.16 12.68 -6.40
CA GLY A 10 16.16 11.62 -6.45
C GLY A 10 14.86 12.16 -7.06
N GLU A 11 14.23 11.37 -7.94
CA GLU A 11 12.93 11.71 -8.52
C GLU A 11 11.93 12.04 -7.39
N LEU A 12 11.46 13.29 -7.33
CA LEU A 12 10.47 13.73 -6.34
C LEU A 12 9.08 13.29 -6.80
N ILE A 13 8.37 12.55 -5.96
CA ILE A 13 7.04 12.01 -6.27
C ILE A 13 6.00 12.51 -5.27
N LEU A 14 4.75 12.67 -5.72
CA LEU A 14 3.57 12.83 -4.86
C LEU A 14 2.85 11.48 -4.79
N ILE A 15 2.65 10.96 -3.57
CA ILE A 15 2.08 9.62 -3.39
C ILE A 15 1.18 9.56 -2.16
N ASN A 16 0.09 8.79 -2.25
CA ASN A 16 -0.66 8.36 -1.09
C ASN A 16 0.08 7.19 -0.43
N ILE A 17 0.80 7.42 0.67
CA ILE A 17 1.60 6.36 1.30
C ILE A 17 0.74 5.18 1.77
N VAL A 18 -0.53 5.45 2.12
CA VAL A 18 -1.53 4.47 2.54
C VAL A 18 -1.80 3.47 1.42
N GLU A 19 -1.76 3.91 0.16
CA GLU A 19 -1.98 3.03 -0.99
C GLU A 19 -0.90 1.94 -1.07
N GLU A 20 0.35 2.31 -0.85
CA GLU A 20 1.46 1.36 -0.85
C GLU A 20 1.40 0.41 0.35
N MET A 21 1.06 0.93 1.54
CA MET A 21 0.85 0.10 2.73
C MET A 21 -0.28 -0.92 2.54
N VAL A 22 -1.42 -0.49 1.97
CA VAL A 22 -2.55 -1.38 1.70
C VAL A 22 -2.16 -2.46 0.71
N LYS A 23 -1.49 -2.10 -0.40
CA LYS A 23 -1.03 -3.09 -1.40
C LYS A 23 -0.13 -4.15 -0.76
N GLN A 24 0.86 -3.74 0.03
CA GLN A 24 1.78 -4.65 0.72
C GLN A 24 1.04 -5.58 1.68
N LYS A 25 0.17 -5.01 2.52
CA LYS A 25 -0.55 -5.78 3.54
C LYS A 25 -1.60 -6.73 2.95
N VAL A 26 -2.26 -6.34 1.85
CA VAL A 26 -3.16 -7.23 1.11
C VAL A 26 -2.39 -8.42 0.53
N ASP A 27 -1.20 -8.19 -0.02
CA ASP A 27 -0.37 -9.27 -0.58
C ASP A 27 0.11 -10.27 0.48
N GLU A 28 0.40 -9.80 1.70
CA GLU A 28 0.68 -10.65 2.85
C GLU A 28 -0.55 -11.46 3.26
N MET A 29 -1.67 -10.77 3.53
CA MET A 29 -2.85 -11.40 4.12
C MET A 29 -3.56 -12.38 3.17
N ILE A 30 -3.56 -12.12 1.86
CA ILE A 30 -4.12 -13.07 0.87
C ILE A 30 -3.39 -14.41 0.94
N LYS A 31 -2.06 -14.38 1.09
CA LYS A 31 -1.25 -15.60 1.20
C LYS A 31 -1.47 -16.30 2.54
N ASP A 32 -1.49 -15.54 3.64
CA ASP A 32 -1.67 -16.08 4.99
C ASP A 32 -3.05 -16.74 5.18
N LEU A 33 -4.07 -16.23 4.47
CA LEU A 33 -5.45 -16.70 4.55
C LEU A 33 -5.87 -17.66 3.43
N ASP A 34 -4.95 -18.05 2.54
CA ASP A 34 -5.21 -18.91 1.37
C ASP A 34 -6.39 -18.40 0.50
N MET A 35 -6.43 -17.09 0.27
CA MET A 35 -7.47 -16.44 -0.52
C MET A 35 -7.08 -16.37 -2.01
N CYS A 36 -8.07 -16.14 -2.88
CA CYS A 36 -7.80 -15.89 -4.30
C CYS A 36 -6.84 -14.71 -4.49
N ASP A 37 -5.70 -14.97 -5.12
CA ASP A 37 -4.60 -14.02 -5.35
C ASP A 37 -4.65 -13.37 -6.75
N CYS A 38 -5.73 -13.60 -7.51
CA CYS A 38 -5.86 -13.01 -8.83
C CYS A 38 -5.86 -11.47 -8.75
N ASN A 39 -5.34 -10.83 -9.79
CA ASN A 39 -5.26 -9.36 -9.86
C ASN A 39 -6.59 -8.67 -9.58
N LYS A 40 -7.72 -9.26 -10.00
CA LYS A 40 -9.05 -8.69 -9.80
C LYS A 40 -9.46 -8.68 -8.32
N CYS A 41 -9.30 -9.80 -7.62
CA CYS A 41 -9.57 -9.90 -6.18
C CYS A 41 -8.65 -8.98 -5.38
N ARG A 42 -7.35 -9.02 -5.67
CA ARG A 42 -6.35 -8.16 -5.03
C ARG A 42 -6.70 -6.67 -5.17
N LEU A 43 -6.99 -6.20 -6.38
CA LEU A 43 -7.33 -4.80 -6.64
C LEU A 43 -8.67 -4.41 -6.02
N ASN A 44 -9.67 -5.29 -6.03
CA ASN A 44 -10.95 -5.03 -5.36
C ASN A 44 -10.78 -4.89 -3.85
N THR A 45 -9.98 -5.77 -3.22
CA THR A 45 -9.65 -5.65 -1.78
C THR A 45 -8.97 -4.31 -1.49
N CYS A 46 -7.97 -3.93 -2.30
CA CYS A 46 -7.30 -2.64 -2.15
C CYS A 46 -8.29 -1.47 -2.26
N ALA A 47 -9.16 -1.49 -3.28
CA ALA A 47 -10.13 -0.43 -3.52
C ALA A 47 -11.13 -0.28 -2.38
N ILE A 48 -11.68 -1.40 -1.88
CA ILE A 48 -12.63 -1.39 -0.76
C ILE A 48 -11.94 -0.86 0.50
N ALA A 49 -10.73 -1.34 0.82
CA ALA A 49 -9.99 -0.86 1.98
C ALA A 49 -9.67 0.65 1.88
N LEU A 50 -9.14 1.10 0.74
CA LEU A 50 -8.75 2.51 0.53
C LEU A 50 -9.94 3.47 0.58
N ASN A 51 -11.13 3.03 0.15
CA ASN A 51 -12.35 3.84 0.27
C ASN A 51 -12.79 4.05 1.74
N ASN A 52 -12.31 3.23 2.67
CA ASN A 52 -12.62 3.31 4.10
C ASN A 52 -11.47 3.88 4.94
N LEU A 53 -10.33 4.21 4.32
CA LEU A 53 -9.15 4.75 4.98
C LEU A 53 -8.91 6.20 4.59
N PRO A 54 -8.53 7.09 5.53
CA PRO A 54 -8.16 8.46 5.18
C PRO A 54 -6.88 8.43 4.34
N PRO A 55 -6.82 9.11 3.18
CA PRO A 55 -5.60 9.17 2.38
C PRO A 55 -4.52 9.98 3.12
N HIS A 56 -3.26 9.61 2.92
CA HIS A 56 -2.12 10.35 3.45
C HIS A 56 -1.11 10.61 2.33
N TYR A 57 -1.25 11.79 1.72
CA TYR A 57 -0.39 12.22 0.62
C TYR A 57 0.89 12.87 1.13
N VAL A 58 2.02 12.43 0.59
CA VAL A 58 3.34 12.98 0.89
C VAL A 58 4.12 13.24 -0.38
N THR A 59 5.03 14.22 -0.33
CA THR A 59 6.08 14.38 -1.34
C THR A 59 7.37 13.78 -0.81
N THR A 60 7.95 12.82 -1.52
CA THR A 60 9.22 12.18 -1.11
C THR A 60 10.09 11.92 -2.33
N GLU A 61 11.40 11.81 -2.12
CA GLU A 61 12.25 11.21 -3.14
C GLU A 61 11.90 9.72 -3.25
N LYS A 62 11.78 9.21 -4.48
CA LYS A 62 11.40 7.82 -4.76
C LYS A 62 12.26 6.80 -4.01
N GLY A 63 13.55 7.06 -3.86
CA GLY A 63 14.48 6.21 -3.10
C GLY A 63 14.29 6.26 -1.58
N ALA A 64 13.61 7.28 -1.05
CA ALA A 64 13.34 7.45 0.38
C ALA A 64 11.95 6.93 0.81
N LEU A 65 11.14 6.42 -0.12
CA LEU A 65 9.78 5.96 0.15
C LEU A 65 9.74 4.82 1.18
N LEU A 66 10.69 3.88 1.13
CA LEU A 66 10.73 2.75 2.06
C LEU A 66 10.90 3.20 3.51
N GLY A 67 11.81 4.15 3.77
CA GLY A 67 11.99 4.71 5.12
C GLY A 67 10.73 5.43 5.62
N LYS A 68 9.95 6.04 4.72
CA LYS A 68 8.67 6.65 5.07
C LYS A 68 7.58 5.63 5.44
N LEU A 69 7.64 4.41 4.91
CA LEU A 69 6.71 3.34 5.28
C LEU A 69 6.99 2.81 6.69
N GLU A 70 8.25 2.78 7.09
CA GLU A 70 8.68 2.34 8.43
C GLU A 70 8.34 3.36 9.53
N ASP A 71 8.32 4.65 9.20
CA ASP A 71 7.99 5.75 10.12
C ASP A 71 6.49 5.79 10.55
N VAL A 72 5.66 4.88 10.05
CA VAL A 72 4.20 4.94 10.26
C VAL A 72 3.80 4.45 11.67
N GLU A 73 2.98 5.26 12.34
CA GLU A 73 2.51 5.02 13.71
C GLU A 73 1.72 3.69 13.86
N ILE A 74 1.87 3.02 15.01
CA ILE A 74 1.19 1.75 15.34
C ILE A 74 -0.35 1.84 15.19
N ASN A 75 -0.95 2.98 15.54
CA ASN A 75 -2.39 3.19 15.39
C ASN A 75 -2.86 3.10 13.93
N TYR A 76 -1.99 3.49 12.99
CA TYR A 76 -2.25 3.40 11.56
C TYR A 76 -2.29 1.93 11.11
N GLN A 77 -1.34 1.12 11.58
CA GLN A 77 -1.25 -0.31 11.27
C GLN A 77 -2.49 -1.09 11.74
N THR A 78 -3.02 -0.75 12.92
CA THR A 78 -4.26 -1.35 13.43
C THR A 78 -5.45 -1.04 12.52
N ASN A 79 -5.64 0.22 12.14
CA ASN A 79 -6.74 0.62 11.26
C ASN A 79 -6.62 -0.02 9.87
N LEU A 80 -5.41 -0.06 9.30
CA LEU A 80 -5.14 -0.77 8.04
C LEU A 80 -5.58 -2.23 8.14
N THR A 81 -5.15 -2.92 9.19
CA THR A 81 -5.47 -4.35 9.37
C THR A 81 -6.98 -4.58 9.45
N VAL A 82 -7.71 -3.74 10.20
CA VAL A 82 -9.17 -3.85 10.33
C VAL A 82 -9.87 -3.65 8.99
N GLU A 83 -9.56 -2.58 8.26
CA GLU A 83 -10.23 -2.27 7.00
C GLU A 83 -9.86 -3.25 5.88
N ILE A 84 -8.62 -3.74 5.85
CA ILE A 84 -8.20 -4.79 4.92
C ILE A 84 -8.89 -6.11 5.22
N THR A 85 -9.00 -6.49 6.50
CA THR A 85 -9.72 -7.72 6.90
C THR A 85 -11.17 -7.67 6.42
N LYS A 86 -11.87 -6.55 6.66
CA LYS A 86 -13.24 -6.36 6.17
C LYS A 86 -13.34 -6.47 4.65
N ALA A 87 -12.42 -5.80 3.93
CA ALA A 87 -12.38 -5.85 2.47
C ALA A 87 -12.15 -7.26 1.94
N LEU A 88 -11.24 -8.02 2.54
CA LEU A 88 -10.99 -9.42 2.20
C LEU A 88 -12.25 -10.26 2.39
N MET A 89 -12.93 -10.15 3.54
CA MET A 89 -14.18 -10.88 3.80
C MET A 89 -15.23 -10.60 2.72
N ILE A 90 -15.42 -9.33 2.34
CA ILE A 90 -16.38 -8.94 1.27
C ILE A 90 -16.00 -9.58 -0.07
N VAL A 91 -14.72 -9.52 -0.47
CA VAL A 91 -14.27 -10.10 -1.75
C VAL A 91 -14.33 -11.63 -1.75
N MET A 92 -14.14 -12.26 -0.59
CA MET A 92 -14.27 -13.71 -0.41
C MET A 92 -15.70 -14.18 -0.58
N GLU A 93 -16.66 -13.45 -0.01
CA GLU A 93 -18.09 -13.78 -0.09
C GLU A 93 -18.68 -13.49 -1.47
N HIS A 94 -18.15 -12.47 -2.17
CA HIS A 94 -18.63 -12.03 -3.47
C HIS A 94 -17.48 -11.87 -4.49
N PRO A 95 -16.83 -12.97 -4.90
CA PRO A 95 -15.77 -12.93 -5.88
C PRO A 95 -16.34 -12.52 -7.24
N LEU A 96 -15.67 -11.56 -7.89
CA LEU A 96 -16.01 -11.10 -9.24
C LEU A 96 -15.09 -11.69 -10.31
N HIS A 97 -14.25 -12.66 -9.96
CA HIS A 97 -13.27 -13.27 -10.88
C HIS A 97 -13.86 -14.42 -11.70
#